data_AF-A0A966F3H3-F1
#
_entry.id   AF-A0A966F3H3-F1
#
_cell.length_a   1.000
_cell.length_b   1.000
_cell.length_c   1.000
_cell.angle_alpha   90.00
_cell.angle_beta   90.00
_cell.angle_gamma   90.00
#
_symmetry.space_group_name_H-M   'P 1'
#
loop_
_entity.id
_entity.type
_entity.pdbx_description
1 polymer ?
#
loop_
_entity_poly.entity_id
_entity_poly.type
_entity_poly.pdbx_seq_one_letter_code
_entity_poly.pdbx_strand_id
1 'polypeptide(L)'
;MKYNRFFSKAHLMSLFFIQNKWHQHGVLMHTLRVTFHVIRAKDFKFLPAALLHDIGKPSTAHKKDEEDKIYGEYSFTDHEERSYQLIKNWGFVSEYTKSIVRYHYLIRDIKKSALEDSARHALKKNIYDNLSQEMKNDLAQFLVYDDLGKGKKRR
;
A
#
# COMPACT_ATOMS: atom_id res chain seq x y z
N MET A 1 3.09 -3.21 -17.56
CA MET A 1 1.77 -2.66 -17.12
C MET A 1 1.72 -1.18 -17.45
N LYS A 2 0.64 -0.68 -18.07
CA LYS A 2 0.50 0.74 -18.43
C LYS A 2 -0.04 1.50 -17.22
N TYR A 3 0.69 2.51 -16.73
CA TYR A 3 0.23 3.34 -15.60
C TYR A 3 -0.85 4.33 -16.02
N ASN A 4 -1.75 4.65 -15.10
CA ASN A 4 -2.73 5.72 -15.27
C ASN A 4 -2.03 7.08 -15.39
N ARG A 5 -2.54 7.92 -16.29
CA ARG A 5 -2.23 9.36 -16.28
C ARG A 5 -2.79 10.00 -15.01
N PHE A 6 -2.13 11.03 -14.48
CA PHE A 6 -2.52 11.71 -13.24
C PHE A 6 -3.99 12.21 -13.22
N PHE A 7 -4.54 12.58 -14.38
CA PHE A 7 -5.92 13.05 -14.49
C PHE A 7 -6.86 12.03 -15.15
N SER A 8 -6.47 10.76 -15.22
CA SER A 8 -7.41 9.73 -15.69
C SER A 8 -8.55 9.55 -14.70
N LYS A 9 -9.73 9.14 -15.19
CA LYS A 9 -10.87 8.83 -14.34
C LYS A 9 -10.51 7.82 -13.25
N ALA A 10 -9.78 6.75 -13.59
CA ALA A 10 -9.36 5.74 -12.62
C ALA A 10 -8.42 6.31 -11.55
N HIS A 11 -7.49 7.18 -11.93
CA HIS A 11 -6.57 7.83 -10.99
C HIS A 11 -7.34 8.71 -10.00
N LEU A 12 -8.15 9.64 -10.50
CA LEU A 12 -8.88 10.59 -9.65
C LEU A 12 -9.94 9.90 -8.80
N MET A 13 -10.67 8.93 -9.35
CA MET A 13 -11.66 8.16 -8.60
C MET A 13 -11.02 7.37 -7.47
N SER A 14 -9.90 6.70 -7.72
CA SER A 14 -9.22 5.93 -6.68
C SER A 14 -8.52 6.79 -5.64
N LEU A 15 -7.99 7.93 -6.04
CA LEU A 15 -7.37 8.89 -5.13
C LEU A 15 -8.39 9.48 -4.15
N PHE A 16 -9.52 9.98 -4.65
CA PHE A 16 -10.43 10.79 -3.83
C PHE A 16 -11.64 10.03 -3.26
N PHE A 17 -12.15 9.02 -3.97
CA PHE A 17 -13.49 8.50 -3.67
C PHE A 17 -13.56 7.00 -3.33
N ILE A 18 -12.94 6.12 -4.13
CA ILE A 18 -13.20 4.67 -4.07
C ILE A 18 -11.93 3.84 -4.26
N GLN A 19 -11.58 3.01 -3.28
CA GLN A 19 -10.59 1.94 -3.43
C GLN A 19 -11.28 0.59 -3.69
N ASN A 20 -11.09 -0.39 -2.80
CA ASN A 20 -11.70 -1.73 -2.87
C ASN A 20 -12.61 -1.96 -1.66
N LYS A 21 -13.30 -3.12 -1.63
CA LYS A 21 -14.22 -3.52 -0.56
C LYS A 21 -13.67 -3.42 0.87
N TRP A 22 -12.35 -3.48 1.05
CA TRP A 22 -11.70 -3.42 2.37
C TRP A 22 -11.54 -2.00 2.91
N HIS A 23 -11.73 -0.98 2.08
CA HIS A 23 -11.48 0.42 2.43
C HIS A 23 -12.76 1.23 2.33
N GLN A 24 -13.05 2.00 3.39
CA GLN A 24 -14.20 2.88 3.44
C GLN A 24 -14.08 4.08 2.49
N HIS A 25 -12.84 4.50 2.20
CA HIS A 25 -12.53 5.77 1.53
C HIS A 25 -11.62 5.59 0.32
N GLY A 26 -11.37 6.68 -0.42
CA GLY A 26 -10.29 6.75 -1.41
C GLY A 26 -8.88 6.73 -0.79
N VAL A 27 -7.85 6.61 -1.63
CA VAL A 27 -6.43 6.52 -1.21
C VAL A 27 -6.04 7.71 -0.32
N LEU A 28 -6.41 8.93 -0.70
CA LEU A 28 -6.00 10.14 0.04
C LEU A 28 -6.48 10.09 1.50
N MET A 29 -7.76 9.81 1.71
CA MET A 29 -8.32 9.78 3.07
C MET A 29 -7.76 8.61 3.88
N HIS A 30 -7.52 7.46 3.24
CA HIS A 30 -6.82 6.35 3.87
C HIS A 30 -5.41 6.77 4.35
N THR A 31 -4.60 7.36 3.47
CA THR A 31 -3.25 7.89 3.80
C THR A 31 -3.29 8.88 4.96
N LEU A 32 -4.25 9.82 4.97
CA LEU A 32 -4.42 10.78 6.06
C LEU A 32 -4.79 10.10 7.38
N ARG A 33 -5.61 9.03 7.35
CA ARG A 33 -5.94 8.26 8.55
C ARG A 33 -4.76 7.47 9.08
N VAL A 34 -3.97 6.82 8.21
CA VAL A 34 -2.72 6.14 8.62
C VAL A 34 -1.79 7.16 9.30
N THR A 35 -1.62 8.32 8.67
CA THR A 35 -0.82 9.45 9.22
C THR A 35 -1.34 9.90 10.58
N PHE A 36 -2.65 10.06 10.74
CA PHE A 36 -3.27 10.40 12.02
C PHE A 36 -2.96 9.35 13.11
N HIS A 37 -3.05 8.06 12.79
CA HIS A 37 -2.76 7.00 13.76
C HIS A 37 -1.28 6.94 14.16
N VAL A 38 -0.37 7.16 13.22
CA VAL A 38 1.07 7.30 13.48
C VAL A 38 1.36 8.48 14.42
N ILE A 39 0.79 9.66 14.13
CA ILE A 39 0.94 10.86 14.98
C ILE A 39 0.37 10.60 16.38
N ARG A 40 -0.82 10.01 16.46
CA ARG A 40 -1.48 9.71 17.75
C ARG A 40 -0.66 8.77 18.61
N ALA A 41 0.03 7.80 17.99
CA ALA A 41 0.92 6.87 18.68
C ALA A 41 2.30 7.45 19.01
N LYS A 42 2.63 8.64 18.48
CA LYS A 42 3.95 9.28 18.57
C LYS A 42 5.08 8.50 17.89
N ASP A 43 4.75 7.62 16.94
CA ASP A 43 5.71 6.83 16.18
C ASP A 43 6.25 7.62 14.96
N PHE A 44 6.86 8.77 15.21
CA PHE A 44 7.24 9.72 14.16
C PHE A 44 8.21 9.16 13.11
N LYS A 45 8.93 8.07 13.42
CA LYS A 45 9.74 7.35 12.43
C LYS A 45 8.93 6.88 11.22
N PHE A 46 7.65 6.57 11.40
CA PHE A 46 6.75 6.15 10.32
C PHE A 46 6.10 7.30 9.58
N LEU A 47 6.25 8.55 10.03
CA LEU A 47 5.51 9.68 9.47
C LEU A 47 5.76 9.86 7.95
N PRO A 48 7.01 9.80 7.45
CA PRO A 48 7.24 9.87 6.00
C PRO A 48 6.61 8.70 5.24
N ALA A 49 6.69 7.48 5.79
CA ALA A 49 6.10 6.30 5.18
C ALA A 49 4.56 6.34 5.19
N ALA A 50 3.96 6.88 6.26
CA ALA A 50 2.51 7.04 6.38
C ALA A 50 1.94 7.89 5.24
N LEU A 51 2.65 8.95 4.86
CA LEU A 51 2.29 9.84 3.75
C LEU A 51 2.54 9.20 2.36
N LEU A 52 3.48 8.28 2.24
CA LEU A 52 4.01 7.82 0.95
C LEU A 52 3.72 6.36 0.58
N HIS A 53 3.33 5.50 1.52
CA HIS A 53 3.21 4.05 1.31
C HIS A 53 2.34 3.69 0.09
N ASP A 54 1.29 4.46 -0.13
CA ASP A 54 0.28 4.25 -1.17
C ASP A 54 0.32 5.25 -2.34
N ILE A 55 1.37 6.07 -2.44
CA ILE A 55 1.48 7.10 -3.49
C ILE A 55 1.39 6.51 -4.92
N GLY A 56 1.74 5.24 -5.09
CA GLY A 56 1.63 4.50 -6.33
C GLY A 56 0.24 3.96 -6.67
N LYS A 57 -0.68 3.79 -5.70
CA LYS A 57 -1.99 3.15 -5.91
C LYS A 57 -2.80 3.81 -7.04
N PRO A 58 -3.01 5.14 -7.08
CA PRO A 58 -3.78 5.77 -8.16
C PRO A 58 -3.20 5.51 -9.57
N SER A 59 -1.88 5.36 -9.65
CA SER A 59 -1.18 5.06 -10.92
C SER A 59 -1.42 3.62 -11.41
N THR A 60 -1.79 2.69 -10.53
CA THR A 60 -2.01 1.27 -10.85
C THR A 60 -3.47 0.84 -10.77
N ALA A 61 -4.38 1.76 -10.45
CA ALA A 61 -5.81 1.52 -10.32
C ALA A 61 -6.42 0.94 -11.61
N HIS A 62 -7.03 -0.23 -11.54
CA HIS A 62 -7.73 -0.88 -12.65
C HIS A 62 -8.89 -1.74 -12.16
N LYS A 63 -9.76 -2.16 -13.09
CA LYS A 63 -10.83 -3.15 -12.83
C LYS A 63 -10.26 -4.53 -13.08
N LYS A 64 -10.10 -5.35 -12.03
CA LYS A 64 -9.50 -6.68 -12.16
C LYS A 64 -10.52 -7.72 -12.61
N ASP A 65 -11.72 -7.67 -12.06
CA ASP A 65 -12.77 -8.67 -12.25
C ASP A 65 -14.16 -8.01 -12.40
N GLU A 66 -15.19 -8.84 -12.58
CA GLU A 66 -16.57 -8.37 -12.66
C GLU A 66 -17.06 -7.74 -11.35
N GLU A 67 -16.52 -8.16 -10.20
CA GLU A 67 -16.86 -7.58 -8.90
C GLU A 67 -16.43 -6.09 -8.85
N ASP A 68 -15.20 -5.79 -9.26
CA ASP A 68 -14.68 -4.41 -9.37
C ASP A 68 -15.54 -3.54 -10.31
N LYS A 69 -16.10 -4.12 -11.37
CA LYS A 69 -16.98 -3.41 -12.32
C LYS A 69 -18.35 -3.13 -11.71
N ILE A 70 -18.98 -4.15 -11.13
CA ILE A 70 -20.31 -4.06 -10.51
C ILE A 70 -20.33 -3.02 -9.40
N TYR A 71 -19.32 -3.03 -8.52
CA TYR A 71 -19.28 -2.15 -7.34
C TYR A 71 -18.51 -0.84 -7.57
N GLY A 72 -17.99 -0.62 -8.77
CA GLY A 72 -17.21 0.59 -9.05
C GLY A 72 -15.86 0.65 -8.33
N GLU A 73 -15.35 -0.48 -7.82
CA GLU A 73 -14.11 -0.63 -7.04
C GLU A 73 -12.84 -0.82 -7.88
N TYR A 74 -11.67 -0.61 -7.29
CA TYR A 74 -10.39 -0.70 -7.99
C TYR A 74 -9.44 -1.68 -7.30
N SER A 75 -8.75 -2.44 -8.14
CA SER A 75 -7.59 -3.25 -7.79
C SER A 75 -6.28 -2.51 -8.09
N PHE A 76 -5.22 -2.85 -7.35
CA PHE A 76 -3.94 -2.13 -7.32
C PHE A 76 -2.76 -3.11 -7.39
N THR A 77 -2.51 -3.69 -8.55
CA THR A 77 -1.42 -4.67 -8.75
C THR A 77 -0.07 -3.98 -8.62
N ASP A 78 0.81 -4.55 -7.78
CA ASP A 78 2.18 -4.11 -7.52
C ASP A 78 2.32 -2.60 -7.22
N HIS A 79 1.35 -2.05 -6.48
CA HIS A 79 1.33 -0.63 -6.13
C HIS A 79 2.46 -0.26 -5.18
N GLU A 80 2.95 -1.19 -4.36
CA GLU A 80 4.06 -1.00 -3.43
C GLU A 80 5.37 -0.77 -4.19
N GLU A 81 5.62 -1.58 -5.23
CA GLU A 81 6.76 -1.38 -6.13
C GLU A 81 6.60 -0.08 -6.90
N ARG A 82 5.38 0.27 -7.35
CA ARG A 82 5.14 1.57 -7.99
C ARG A 82 5.42 2.74 -7.04
N SER A 83 4.97 2.66 -5.79
CA SER A 83 5.25 3.67 -4.75
C SER A 83 6.76 3.85 -4.57
N TYR A 84 7.50 2.74 -4.43
CA TYR A 84 8.96 2.77 -4.34
C TYR A 84 9.61 3.43 -5.57
N GLN A 85 9.21 3.05 -6.79
CA GLN A 85 9.78 3.61 -8.02
C GLN A 85 9.54 5.13 -8.16
N LEU A 86 8.45 5.66 -7.58
CA LEU A 86 8.19 7.11 -7.56
C LEU A 86 9.16 7.86 -6.65
N ILE A 87 9.55 7.26 -5.52
CA ILE A 87 10.35 7.92 -4.47
C ILE A 87 11.83 7.50 -4.43
N LYS A 88 12.24 6.47 -5.18
CA LYS A 88 13.58 5.86 -5.08
C LYS A 88 14.74 6.85 -5.25
N ASN A 89 14.55 7.87 -6.10
CA ASN A 89 15.56 8.87 -6.42
C ASN A 89 15.36 10.19 -5.64
N TRP A 90 14.42 10.25 -4.70
CA TRP A 90 14.22 11.44 -3.87
C TRP A 90 15.29 11.46 -2.77
N GLY A 91 16.28 12.32 -2.90
CA GLY A 91 17.41 12.44 -1.95
C GLY A 91 17.01 12.88 -0.54
N PHE A 92 15.82 13.48 -0.39
CA PHE A 92 15.26 13.88 0.90
C PHE A 92 14.43 12.77 1.59
N VAL A 93 14.20 11.63 0.93
CA VAL A 93 13.52 10.48 1.52
C VAL A 93 14.56 9.44 1.94
N SER A 94 14.54 9.05 3.21
CA SER A 94 15.49 8.07 3.75
C SER A 94 15.30 6.67 3.16
N GLU A 95 16.38 5.87 3.10
CA GLU A 95 16.30 4.47 2.67
C GLU A 95 15.40 3.62 3.59
N TYR A 96 15.34 3.96 4.87
CA TYR A 96 14.37 3.41 5.81
C TYR A 96 12.94 3.63 5.32
N THR A 97 12.57 4.88 4.99
CA THR A 97 11.22 5.20 4.49
C THR A 97 10.93 4.45 3.20
N LYS A 98 11.89 4.43 2.26
CA LYS A 98 11.74 3.70 0.99
C LYS A 98 11.51 2.20 1.22
N SER A 99 12.19 1.62 2.20
CA SER A 99 12.02 0.21 2.58
C SER A 99 10.63 -0.06 3.16
N ILE A 100 10.15 0.78 4.09
CA ILE A 100 8.78 0.66 4.61
C ILE A 100 7.77 0.78 3.47
N VAL A 101 7.88 1.80 2.61
CA VAL A 101 6.97 1.99 1.47
C VAL A 101 6.95 0.77 0.54
N ARG A 102 8.12 0.21 0.20
CA ARG A 102 8.23 -0.93 -0.71
C ARG A 102 7.69 -2.24 -0.12
N TYR A 103 7.85 -2.42 1.19
CA TYR A 103 7.58 -3.70 1.85
C TYR A 103 6.40 -3.68 2.82
N HIS A 104 5.68 -2.56 2.99
CA HIS A 104 4.59 -2.44 3.99
C HIS A 104 3.51 -3.51 3.86
N TYR A 105 3.25 -4.01 2.64
CA TYR A 105 2.25 -5.07 2.39
C TYR A 105 2.86 -6.49 2.29
N LEU A 106 4.18 -6.63 2.43
CA LEU A 106 4.91 -7.89 2.21
C LEU A 106 4.39 -9.04 3.08
N ILE A 107 4.14 -8.78 4.37
CA ILE A 107 3.62 -9.78 5.32
C ILE A 107 2.27 -10.34 4.84
N ARG A 108 1.43 -9.51 4.23
CA ARG A 108 0.14 -9.93 3.68
C ARG A 108 0.28 -10.65 2.36
N ASP A 109 1.13 -10.14 1.49
CA ASP A 109 1.41 -10.73 0.18
C ASP A 109 1.89 -12.18 0.35
N ILE A 110 2.81 -12.43 1.30
CA ILE A 110 3.29 -13.79 1.63
C ILE A 110 2.15 -14.73 2.05
N LYS A 111 1.26 -14.27 2.94
CA LYS A 111 0.12 -15.06 3.41
C LYS A 111 -0.86 -15.37 2.28
N LYS A 112 -1.13 -14.40 1.42
CA LYS A 112 -2.05 -14.54 0.30
C LYS A 112 -1.46 -15.44 -0.79
N SER A 113 -0.22 -15.20 -1.19
CA SER A 113 0.43 -15.97 -2.26
C SER A 113 0.68 -17.42 -1.86
N ALA A 114 0.76 -17.75 -0.57
CA ALA A 114 0.85 -19.15 -0.11
C ALA A 114 -0.31 -20.02 -0.61
N LEU A 115 -1.49 -19.42 -0.86
CA LEU A 115 -2.69 -20.10 -1.32
C LEU A 115 -2.89 -20.02 -2.84
N GLU A 116 -2.37 -18.95 -3.47
CA GLU A 116 -2.71 -18.59 -4.85
C GLU A 116 -1.54 -18.77 -5.84
N ASP A 117 -0.30 -18.62 -5.38
CA ASP A 117 0.89 -18.52 -6.25
C ASP A 117 2.17 -18.90 -5.47
N SER A 118 2.57 -20.16 -5.57
CA SER A 118 3.74 -20.71 -4.86
C SER A 118 5.06 -20.07 -5.30
N ALA A 119 5.17 -19.65 -6.57
CA ALA A 119 6.35 -18.96 -7.08
C ALA A 119 6.47 -17.55 -6.47
N ARG A 120 5.38 -16.77 -6.47
CA ARG A 120 5.33 -15.47 -5.79
C ARG A 120 5.59 -15.64 -4.29
N HIS A 121 5.04 -16.67 -3.65
CA HIS A 121 5.29 -16.96 -2.24
C HIS A 121 6.78 -17.17 -1.96
N ALA A 122 7.46 -18.04 -2.71
CA ALA A 122 8.88 -18.30 -2.53
C ALA A 122 9.72 -17.01 -2.68
N LEU A 123 9.43 -16.19 -3.69
CA LEU A 123 10.12 -14.91 -3.91
C LEU A 123 9.91 -13.93 -2.75
N LYS A 124 8.67 -13.74 -2.31
CA LYS A 124 8.33 -12.80 -1.24
C LYS A 124 8.86 -13.27 0.11
N LYS A 125 8.82 -14.57 0.36
CA LYS A 125 9.38 -15.18 1.57
C LYS A 125 10.90 -14.99 1.63
N ASN A 126 11.62 -15.21 0.52
CA ASN A 126 13.05 -14.97 0.46
C ASN A 126 13.40 -13.49 0.76
N ILE A 127 12.65 -12.54 0.19
CA ILE A 127 12.81 -11.11 0.50
C ILE A 127 12.62 -10.88 2.00
N TYR A 128 11.53 -11.39 2.58
CA TYR A 128 11.22 -11.21 4.00
C TYR A 128 12.29 -11.83 4.90
N ASP A 129 12.73 -13.05 4.61
CA ASP A 129 13.70 -13.78 5.42
C ASP A 129 15.04 -13.01 5.53
N ASN A 130 15.44 -12.33 4.45
CA ASN A 130 16.65 -11.49 4.38
C ASN A 130 16.50 -10.10 5.03
N LEU A 131 15.31 -9.69 5.47
CA LEU A 131 15.15 -8.44 6.21
C LEU A 131 15.71 -8.58 7.64
N SER A 132 16.25 -7.49 8.18
CA SER A 132 16.63 -7.41 9.59
C SER A 132 15.41 -7.63 10.49
N GLN A 133 15.64 -8.13 11.71
CA GLN A 133 14.55 -8.33 12.67
C GLN A 133 13.85 -7.00 13.02
N GLU A 134 14.61 -5.90 13.10
CA GLU A 134 14.05 -4.56 13.30
C GLU A 134 13.11 -4.17 12.16
N MET A 135 13.49 -4.36 10.90
CA MET A 135 12.63 -4.07 9.75
C MET A 135 11.37 -4.96 9.76
N LYS A 136 11.49 -6.25 10.11
CA LYS A 136 10.33 -7.15 10.24
C LYS A 136 9.33 -6.64 11.28
N ASN A 137 9.83 -6.21 12.44
CA ASN A 137 9.01 -5.64 13.50
C ASN A 137 8.34 -4.33 13.06
N ASP A 138 9.08 -3.47 12.36
CA ASP A 138 8.58 -2.19 11.86
C ASP A 138 7.52 -2.36 10.77
N LEU A 139 7.68 -3.34 9.88
CA LEU A 139 6.64 -3.69 8.90
C LEU A 139 5.37 -4.20 9.59
N ALA A 140 5.52 -5.04 10.62
CA ALA A 140 4.38 -5.53 11.40
C ALA A 140 3.65 -4.38 12.12
N GLN A 141 4.39 -3.47 12.73
CA GLN A 141 3.83 -2.29 13.40
C GLN A 141 3.14 -1.35 12.42
N PHE A 142 3.79 -1.04 11.29
CA PHE A 142 3.23 -0.16 10.28
C PHE A 142 1.94 -0.74 9.67
N LEU A 143 1.86 -2.06 9.50
CA LEU A 143 0.65 -2.74 9.03
C LEU A 143 -0.55 -2.53 9.95
N VAL A 144 -0.33 -2.38 11.27
CA VAL A 144 -1.40 -2.02 12.22
C VAL A 144 -1.94 -0.63 11.91
N TYR A 145 -1.08 0.35 11.62
CA TYR A 145 -1.52 1.70 11.25
C TYR A 145 -2.24 1.74 9.90
N ASP A 146 -1.73 1.01 8.91
CA ASP A 146 -2.39 0.78 7.62
C ASP A 146 -3.83 0.28 7.83
N ASP A 147 -4.01 -0.72 8.68
CA ASP A 147 -5.33 -1.29 8.99
C ASP A 147 -6.29 -0.33 9.66
N LEU A 148 -5.83 0.40 10.67
CA LEU A 148 -6.63 1.44 11.31
C LEU A 148 -7.05 2.53 10.30
N GLY A 149 -6.20 2.78 9.30
CA GLY A 149 -6.44 3.69 8.19
C GLY A 149 -7.60 3.30 7.26
N LYS A 150 -7.98 2.02 7.21
CA LYS A 150 -9.02 1.53 6.27
C LYS A 150 -10.44 1.96 6.63
N GLY A 151 -10.69 2.21 7.92
CA GLY A 151 -12.03 2.47 8.43
C GLY A 151 -12.92 1.23 8.45
N LYS A 152 -14.25 1.43 8.41
CA LYS A 152 -15.19 0.30 8.37
C LYS A 152 -15.08 -0.40 7.02
N LYS A 153 -15.09 -1.73 7.02
CA LYS A 153 -15.17 -2.50 5.77
C LYS A 153 -16.38 -2.01 4.97
N ARG A 154 -16.18 -1.75 3.67
CA ARG A 154 -17.22 -1.21 2.80
C ARG A 154 -18.33 -2.23 2.57
N ARG A 155 -17.95 -3.51 2.43
CA ARG A 155 -18.81 -4.69 2.29
C ARG A 155 -18.00 -5.96 2.50
#